data_AF-A0A377GHH7-F1
#
_entry.id   AF-A0A377GHH7-F1
#
_cell.length_a   1.000
_cell.length_b   1.000
_cell.length_c   1.000
_cell.angle_alpha   90.00
_cell.angle_beta   90.00
_cell.angle_gamma   90.00
#
_symmetry.space_group_name_H-M   'P 1'
#
loop_
_entity.id
_entity.type
_entity.pdbx_description
1 polymer ?
#
loop_
_entity_poly.entity_id
_entity_poly.type
_entity_poly.pdbx_seq_one_letter_code
_entity_poly.pdbx_strand_id
1 'polypeptide(L)'
;MKFEKIEHFIKKAGFQLIHQGMGFGLVEGRPSYLYQKDIVGSTPQMIQLAVSRENKEDIQPIFSENVPKLVRDSVDNIINNNTTESETLGCSVIPY
;
A
#
# COMPACT_ATOMS: atom_id res chain seq x y z
N MET A 1 6.88 3.88 -12.13
CA MET A 1 7.05 4.64 -10.87
C MET A 1 6.50 3.83 -9.68
N LYS A 2 6.89 4.13 -8.43
CA LYS A 2 6.41 3.37 -7.24
C LYS A 2 4.89 3.33 -7.13
N PHE A 3 4.23 4.46 -7.37
CA PHE A 3 2.77 4.57 -7.33
C PHE A 3 2.08 3.58 -8.27
N GLU A 4 2.52 3.51 -9.53
CA GLU A 4 1.95 2.60 -10.53
C GLU A 4 2.15 1.12 -10.14
N LYS A 5 3.29 0.79 -9.53
CA LYS A 5 3.57 -0.57 -9.03
C LYS A 5 2.60 -0.94 -7.90
N ILE A 6 2.41 -0.04 -6.92
CA ILE A 6 1.48 -0.24 -5.81
C ILE A 6 0.05 -0.34 -6.34
N GLU A 7 -0.35 0.58 -7.22
CA GLU A 7 -1.68 0.61 -7.80
C GLU A 7 -1.98 -0.69 -8.56
N HIS A 8 -1.05 -1.16 -9.40
CA HIS A 8 -1.20 -2.41 -10.11
C HIS A 8 -1.36 -3.60 -9.16
N PHE A 9 -0.55 -3.65 -8.09
CA PHE A 9 -0.63 -4.69 -7.07
C PHE A 9 -1.99 -4.72 -6.37
N ILE A 10 -2.48 -3.59 -5.86
CA ILE A 10 -3.75 -3.55 -5.12
C ILE A 10 -4.96 -3.81 -6.04
N LYS A 11 -4.91 -3.35 -7.30
CA LYS A 11 -5.93 -3.69 -8.31
C LYS A 11 -5.98 -5.19 -8.56
N LYS A 12 -4.81 -5.84 -8.70
CA LYS A 12 -4.72 -7.31 -8.83
C LYS A 12 -5.19 -8.05 -7.58
N ALA A 13 -5.03 -7.47 -6.39
CA ALA A 13 -5.56 -8.00 -5.13
C ALA A 13 -7.10 -7.82 -4.98
N GLY A 14 -7.75 -7.15 -5.95
CA GLY A 14 -9.19 -6.96 -6.00
C GLY A 14 -9.69 -5.66 -5.38
N PHE A 15 -8.80 -4.72 -5.07
CA PHE A 15 -9.20 -3.38 -4.65
C PHE A 15 -9.51 -2.51 -5.86
N GLN A 16 -10.60 -1.75 -5.78
CA GLN A 16 -11.07 -0.87 -6.84
C GLN A 16 -10.95 0.58 -6.37
N LEU A 17 -10.55 1.47 -7.28
CA LEU A 17 -10.53 2.90 -6.98
C LEU A 17 -11.96 3.40 -6.84
N ILE A 18 -12.30 3.95 -5.67
CA ILE A 18 -13.64 4.48 -5.39
C ILE A 18 -13.66 6.00 -5.25
N HIS A 19 -12.51 6.60 -4.92
CA HIS A 19 -12.42 8.04 -4.78
C HIS A 19 -11.00 8.54 -5.07
N GLN A 20 -10.92 9.69 -5.73
CA GLN A 20 -9.70 10.45 -5.92
C GLN A 20 -9.96 11.89 -5.47
N GLY A 21 -9.08 12.43 -4.64
CA GLY A 21 -9.25 13.75 -4.09
C GLY A 21 -8.00 14.28 -3.42
N MET A 22 -8.21 15.17 -2.44
CA MET A 22 -7.16 15.69 -1.58
C MET A 22 -7.21 14.94 -0.25
N GLY A 23 -6.04 14.58 0.27
CA GLY A 23 -5.91 14.05 1.61
C GLY A 23 -6.36 15.09 2.65
N PHE A 24 -6.86 14.60 3.77
CA PHE A 24 -7.24 15.38 4.94
C PHE A 24 -6.50 14.80 6.17
N GLY A 25 -6.32 15.61 7.22
CA GLY A 25 -5.63 15.18 8.44
C GLY A 25 -4.13 14.98 8.25
N LEU A 26 -3.60 13.78 8.54
CA LEU A 26 -2.16 13.49 8.50
C LEU A 26 -1.51 13.63 7.11
N VAL A 27 -2.32 13.65 6.04
CA VAL A 27 -1.90 13.78 4.65
C VAL A 27 -2.54 14.98 3.96
N GLU A 28 -2.92 15.99 4.74
CA GLU A 28 -3.53 17.21 4.22
C GLU A 28 -2.69 17.86 3.12
N GLY A 29 -3.33 18.26 2.01
CA GLY A 29 -2.65 18.88 0.88
C GLY A 29 -2.02 17.91 -0.13
N ARG A 30 -1.98 16.60 0.16
CA ARG A 30 -1.47 15.57 -0.76
C ARG A 30 -2.59 14.97 -1.62
N PRO A 31 -2.42 14.83 -2.95
CA PRO A 31 -3.30 13.98 -3.77
C PRO A 31 -3.49 12.61 -3.15
N SER A 32 -4.75 12.19 -3.03
CA SER A 32 -5.12 10.96 -2.34
C SER A 32 -6.01 10.09 -3.21
N TYR A 33 -5.70 8.80 -3.23
CA TYR A 33 -6.40 7.77 -4.00
C TYR A 33 -6.92 6.71 -3.05
N LEU A 34 -8.24 6.61 -2.92
CA LEU A 34 -8.91 5.66 -2.03
C LEU A 34 -9.39 4.46 -2.83
N TYR A 35 -8.90 3.30 -2.45
CA TYR A 35 -9.27 2.01 -3.02
C TYR A 35 -10.05 1.20 -1.98
N GLN A 36 -11.10 0.52 -2.42
CA GLN A 36 -11.94 -0.32 -1.60
C GLN A 36 -12.08 -1.71 -2.20
N LYS A 37 -12.14 -2.72 -1.34
CA LYS A 37 -12.52 -4.08 -1.67
C LYS A 37 -13.67 -4.49 -0.77
N ASP A 38 -14.81 -4.78 -1.38
CA ASP A 38 -15.97 -5.26 -0.67
C ASP A 38 -15.78 -6.73 -0.29
N ILE A 39 -16.11 -7.05 0.97
CA ILE A 39 -16.09 -8.41 1.50
C ILE A 39 -17.52 -8.72 1.94
N VAL A 40 -18.12 -9.74 1.31
CA VAL A 40 -19.49 -10.15 1.60
C VAL A 40 -19.61 -10.53 3.08
N GLY A 41 -20.55 -9.89 3.80
CA GLY A 41 -20.80 -10.15 5.21
C GLY A 41 -19.75 -9.54 6.17
N SER A 42 -18.90 -8.63 5.71
CA SER A 42 -17.88 -7.96 6.53
C SER A 42 -17.78 -6.48 6.19
N THR A 43 -17.07 -5.72 7.03
CA THR A 43 -16.68 -4.35 6.70
C THR A 43 -15.77 -4.33 5.47
N PRO A 44 -15.93 -3.36 4.55
CA PRO A 44 -15.05 -3.21 3.40
C PRO A 44 -13.60 -2.98 3.82
N GLN A 45 -12.67 -3.50 3.03
CA GLN A 45 -11.24 -3.23 3.19
C GLN A 45 -10.90 -1.97 2.40
N MET A 46 -10.18 -1.03 3.00
CA MET A 46 -9.84 0.24 2.40
C MET A 46 -8.33 0.49 2.44
N ILE A 47 -7.81 0.99 1.32
CA ILE A 47 -6.41 1.39 1.15
C ILE A 47 -6.42 2.80 0.56
N GLN A 48 -5.84 3.74 1.26
CA GLN A 48 -5.65 5.10 0.79
C GLN A 48 -4.17 5.32 0.48
N LEU A 49 -3.87 5.79 -0.72
CA LEU A 49 -2.53 6.17 -1.14
C LEU A 49 -2.46 7.69 -1.25
N ALA A 50 -1.76 8.33 -0.31
CA ALA A 50 -1.46 9.75 -0.39
C ALA A 50 -0.10 9.95 -1.04
N VAL A 51 -0.05 10.75 -2.11
CA VAL A 51 1.16 10.97 -2.91
C VAL A 51 1.57 12.44 -2.78
N SER A 52 2.85 12.71 -2.58
CA SER A 52 3.33 14.10 -2.59
C SER A 52 3.19 14.73 -3.98
N ARG A 53 2.80 16.01 -4.03
CA ARG A 53 2.71 16.77 -5.30
C ARG A 53 4.07 17.00 -5.92
N GLU A 54 5.10 17.15 -5.09
CA GLU A 54 6.46 17.51 -5.49
C GLU A 54 7.29 16.26 -5.81
N ASN A 55 7.02 15.15 -5.11
CA ASN A 55 7.72 13.89 -5.31
C ASN A 55 6.71 12.73 -5.43
N LYS A 56 6.47 12.26 -6.65
CA LYS A 56 5.58 11.12 -6.92
C LYS A 56 6.09 9.77 -6.40
N GLU A 57 7.30 9.73 -5.85
CA GLU A 57 7.87 8.57 -5.17
C GLU A 57 7.69 8.62 -3.65
N ASP A 58 7.30 9.78 -3.08
CA ASP A 58 6.90 9.92 -1.68
C ASP A 58 5.42 9.56 -1.55
N ILE A 59 5.18 8.32 -1.15
CA ILE A 59 3.85 7.72 -1.04
C ILE A 59 3.65 7.29 0.40
N GLN A 60 2.58 7.80 1.00
CA GLN A 60 2.15 7.44 2.34
C GLN A 60 0.89 6.57 2.24
N PRO A 61 1.00 5.25 2.45
CA PRO A 61 -0.14 4.37 2.46
C PRO A 61 -0.85 4.43 3.81
N ILE A 62 -2.17 4.36 3.78
CA ILE A 62 -3.02 4.28 4.96
C ILE A 62 -3.97 3.10 4.73
N PHE A 63 -4.03 2.18 5.69
CA PHE A 63 -4.80 0.94 5.58
C PHE A 63 -5.90 0.90 6.64
N SER A 64 -7.07 0.39 6.31
CA SER A 64 -8.04 -0.01 7.32
C SER A 64 -7.56 -1.26 8.09
N GLU A 65 -8.00 -1.42 9.33
CA GLU A 65 -7.54 -2.48 10.25
C GLU A 65 -7.77 -3.90 9.75
N ASN A 66 -8.77 -4.09 8.89
CA ASN A 66 -9.16 -5.37 8.28
C ASN A 66 -8.41 -5.71 6.98
N VAL A 67 -7.50 -4.85 6.49
CA VAL A 67 -6.62 -5.19 5.35
C VAL A 67 -5.62 -6.28 5.77
N PRO A 68 -5.48 -7.38 5.01
CA PRO A 68 -4.57 -8.46 5.35
C PRO A 68 -3.12 -7.99 5.47
N LYS A 69 -2.39 -8.50 6.48
CA LYS A 69 -0.98 -8.16 6.72
C LYS A 69 -0.11 -8.34 5.47
N LEU A 70 -0.31 -9.42 4.71
CA LEU A 70 0.42 -9.69 3.47
C LEU A 70 0.27 -8.57 2.42
N VAL A 71 -0.90 -7.92 2.35
CA VAL A 71 -1.13 -6.80 1.44
C VAL A 71 -0.37 -5.57 1.93
N ARG A 72 -0.42 -5.28 3.23
CA ARG A 72 0.33 -4.15 3.84
C ARG A 72 1.82 -4.30 3.63
N ASP A 73 2.38 -5.45 4.04
CA ASP A 73 3.81 -5.75 3.92
C ASP A 73 4.28 -5.65 2.47
N SER A 74 3.45 -6.09 1.51
CA SER A 74 3.77 -5.99 0.08
C SER A 74 3.81 -4.53 -0.41
N VAL A 75 2.86 -3.70 0.02
CA VAL A 75 2.83 -2.27 -0.33
C VAL A 75 4.04 -1.55 0.30
N ASP A 76 4.33 -1.82 1.57
CA ASP A 76 5.49 -1.24 2.26
C ASP A 76 6.81 -1.67 1.60
N ASN A 77 6.92 -2.93 1.18
CA ASN A 77 8.07 -3.40 0.41
C ASN A 77 8.23 -2.64 -0.92
N ILE A 78 7.13 -2.36 -1.64
CA ILE A 78 7.21 -1.60 -2.89
C ILE A 78 7.65 -0.15 -2.64
N ILE A 79 7.22 0.46 -1.53
CA ILE A 79 7.63 1.82 -1.14
C ILE A 79 9.11 1.86 -0.77
N ASN A 80 9.57 0.87 0.00
CA ASN A 80 10.93 0.79 0.52
C ASN A 80 11.94 0.24 -0.49
N ASN A 81 11.50 -0.41 -1.57
CA ASN A 81 12.34 -0.97 -2.64
C ASN A 81 13.01 0.07 -3.57
N ASN A 82 13.52 1.18 -3.02
CA ASN A 82 14.70 1.88 -3.56
C ASN A 82 16.02 1.36 -2.96
N THR A 83 15.94 0.35 -2.09
CA THR A 83 17.10 -0.34 -1.50
C THR A 83 16.69 -1.80 -1.37
N THR A 84 17.60 -2.73 -1.68
CA THR A 84 17.47 -4.19 -1.52
C THR A 84 16.97 -5.00 -2.73
N GLU A 85 17.56 -4.76 -3.91
CA GLU A 85 18.18 -5.89 -4.62
C GLU A 85 19.61 -6.05 -4.07
N SER A 86 19.74 -6.62 -2.86
CA SER A 86 20.98 -7.21 -2.35
C SER A 86 20.73 -7.97 -1.06
N GLU A 87 21.13 -9.24 -1.08
CA GLU A 87 21.46 -10.09 0.08
C GLU A 87 20.34 -10.92 0.71
N THR A 88 20.09 -12.06 0.07
CA THR A 88 20.08 -13.39 0.68
C THR A 88 20.73 -13.47 2.08
N LEU A 89 20.00 -13.95 3.09
CA LEU A 89 20.36 -15.07 4.00
C LEU A 89 19.56 -15.03 5.31
N GLY A 90 18.93 -16.15 5.65
CA GLY A 90 18.38 -16.33 7.00
C GLY A 90 17.31 -17.39 7.18
N CYS A 91 17.28 -18.45 6.36
CA CYS A 91 16.65 -19.70 6.75
C CYS A 91 17.53 -20.29 7.88
N SER A 92 17.27 -19.89 9.13
CA SER A 92 17.91 -20.51 10.28
C SER A 92 17.13 -21.77 10.62
N VAL A 93 17.56 -22.87 10.00
CA VAL A 93 17.37 -24.22 10.53
C VAL A 93 17.88 -24.24 11.97
N ILE A 94 16.99 -24.51 12.91
CA ILE A 94 17.33 -24.80 14.31
C ILE A 94 17.52 -26.31 14.41
N PRO A 95 18.72 -26.85 14.70
CA PRO A 95 18.84 -28.20 15.21
C PRO A 95 18.83 -28.16 16.75
N TYR A 96 17.90 -28.92 17.33
CA TYR A 96 18.09 -29.54 18.65
C TYR A 96 18.01 -31.05 18.45
#